data_AF-J9D251-F1
#
_entry.id   AF-J9D251-F1
#
_cell.length_a   1.000
_cell.length_b   1.000
_cell.length_c   1.000
_cell.angle_alpha   90.00
_cell.angle_beta   90.00
_cell.angle_gamma   90.00
#
_symmetry.space_group_name_H-M   'P 1'
#
loop_
_entity.id
_entity.type
_entity.pdbx_description
1 polymer ?
#
loop_
_entity_poly.entity_id
_entity_poly.type
_entity_poly.pdbx_seq_one_letter_code
_entity_poly.pdbx_strand_id
1 'polypeptide(L)'
;MDKFKLDPTYRAQSNIKTEMHVYMIYKLKNILWIIAFEIIEFKYQIFNKYENPIINHNFFTKLQSDINVHICADLYMKKQKFPTKDYFKLFCGLQYIFNRIFMCLAKNYQLDEITTQTGHDFFFNMIQEMYDLKSNPMSALETCSVFTNKTISDVAVLNLTIINVMEKHLLMFFEFLKTMEAHKK
;
A
#
# COMPACT_ATOMS: atom_id res chain seq x y z
N MET A 1 -1.60 13.90 42.91
CA MET A 1 -0.66 12.83 42.54
C MET A 1 -0.52 12.85 41.04
N ASP A 2 0.49 13.59 40.55
CA ASP A 2 0.76 13.74 39.13
C ASP A 2 1.40 12.47 38.57
N LYS A 3 0.88 12.04 37.41
CA LYS A 3 1.37 10.90 36.64
C LYS A 3 2.86 11.09 36.34
N PHE A 4 3.65 10.05 36.59
CA PHE A 4 5.07 9.93 36.23
C PHE A 4 5.35 10.57 34.85
N LYS A 5 5.96 11.75 34.84
CA LYS A 5 6.61 12.27 33.63
C LYS A 5 7.82 11.36 33.38
N LEU A 6 7.64 10.40 32.48
CA LEU A 6 8.73 9.55 31.99
C LEU A 6 9.84 10.45 31.47
N ASP A 7 11.04 10.29 32.05
CA ASP A 7 12.24 11.02 31.65
C ASP A 7 12.53 10.77 30.17
N PRO A 8 12.63 11.80 29.31
CA PRO A 8 12.89 11.65 27.88
C PRO A 8 14.24 11.00 27.55
N THR A 9 15.13 10.83 28.54
CA THR A 9 16.40 10.09 28.42
C THR A 9 16.23 8.58 28.53
N TYR A 10 15.14 8.09 29.15
CA TYR A 10 14.78 6.67 29.22
C TYR A 10 14.04 6.23 27.95
N ARG A 11 14.69 6.31 26.78
CA ARG A 11 14.17 5.66 25.58
C ARG A 11 14.54 4.19 25.63
N ALA A 12 13.54 3.31 25.55
CA ALA A 12 13.76 1.88 25.36
C ALA A 12 14.61 1.69 24.09
N GLN A 13 15.85 1.23 24.26
CA GLN A 13 16.72 0.89 23.14
C GLN A 13 16.22 -0.42 22.51
N SER A 14 16.26 -0.51 21.18
CA SER A 14 15.90 -1.77 20.51
C SER A 14 16.85 -2.86 20.97
N ASN A 15 16.29 -3.94 21.49
CA ASN A 15 17.06 -5.14 21.79
C ASN A 15 17.02 -6.10 20.59
N ILE A 16 17.81 -7.18 20.66
CA ILE A 16 17.86 -8.22 19.62
C ILE A 16 16.45 -8.78 19.33
N LYS A 17 15.58 -8.92 20.34
CA LYS A 17 14.20 -9.40 20.12
C LYS A 17 13.39 -8.42 19.27
N THR A 18 13.52 -7.11 19.51
CA THR A 18 12.88 -6.07 18.70
C THR A 18 13.35 -6.14 17.24
N GLU A 19 14.66 -6.28 17.03
CA GLU A 19 15.23 -6.38 15.68
C GLU A 19 14.75 -7.63 14.94
N MET A 20 14.71 -8.78 15.63
CA MET A 20 14.20 -10.04 15.07
C MET A 20 12.71 -9.96 14.75
N HIS A 21 11.89 -9.36 15.61
CA HIS A 21 10.46 -9.17 15.32
C HIS A 21 10.24 -8.27 14.10
N VAL A 22 10.99 -7.16 13.99
CA VAL A 22 10.91 -6.27 12.83
C VAL A 22 11.32 -7.00 11.55
N TYR A 23 12.37 -7.83 11.61
CA TYR A 23 12.79 -8.66 10.48
C TYR A 23 11.72 -9.70 10.08
N MET A 24 11.07 -10.33 11.04
CA MET A 24 9.96 -11.26 10.77
C MET A 24 8.78 -10.55 10.09
N ILE A 25 8.39 -9.37 10.58
CA ILE A 25 7.31 -8.56 9.97
C ILE A 25 7.68 -8.19 8.54
N TYR A 26 8.91 -7.76 8.30
CA TYR A 26 9.43 -7.48 6.96
C TYR A 26 9.29 -8.71 6.04
N LYS A 27 9.71 -9.90 6.48
CA LYS A 27 9.59 -11.13 5.70
C LYS A 27 8.14 -11.48 5.37
N LEU A 28 7.24 -11.37 6.35
CA LEU A 28 5.81 -11.63 6.14
C LEU A 28 5.19 -10.66 5.15
N LYS A 29 5.49 -9.36 5.25
CA LYS A 29 5.00 -8.34 4.31
C LYS A 29 5.53 -8.59 2.89
N ASN A 30 6.81 -8.92 2.73
CA ASN A 30 7.35 -9.27 1.40
C ASN A 30 6.63 -10.47 0.78
N ILE A 31 6.39 -11.54 1.55
CA ILE A 31 5.66 -12.72 1.07
C ILE A 31 4.24 -12.34 0.67
N LEU A 32 3.54 -11.54 1.50
CA LEU A 32 2.21 -11.02 1.19
C LEU A 32 2.21 -10.31 -0.16
N TRP A 33 3.12 -9.36 -0.38
CA TRP A 33 3.19 -8.58 -1.61
C TRP A 33 3.56 -9.42 -2.83
N ILE A 34 4.43 -10.42 -2.69
CA ILE A 34 4.76 -11.36 -3.77
C ILE A 34 3.49 -12.11 -4.21
N ILE A 35 2.85 -12.81 -3.27
CA ILE A 35 1.65 -13.62 -3.57
C ILE A 35 0.51 -12.74 -4.11
N ALA A 36 0.35 -11.55 -3.52
CA ALA A 36 -0.66 -10.61 -3.95
C ALA A 36 -0.49 -10.19 -5.41
N PHE A 37 0.73 -9.84 -5.82
CA PHE A 37 1.01 -9.43 -7.19
C PHE A 37 0.82 -10.58 -8.18
N GLU A 38 1.16 -11.81 -7.81
CA GLU A 38 0.88 -12.99 -8.64
C GLU A 38 -0.63 -13.15 -8.89
N ILE A 39 -1.46 -13.01 -7.84
CA ILE A 39 -2.92 -13.10 -7.96
C ILE A 39 -3.47 -11.94 -8.80
N ILE A 40 -3.02 -10.70 -8.55
CA ILE A 40 -3.50 -9.52 -9.28
C ILE A 40 -3.12 -9.64 -10.76
N GLU A 41 -1.89 -10.01 -11.08
CA GLU A 41 -1.43 -10.20 -12.45
C GLU A 41 -2.28 -11.27 -13.15
N PHE A 42 -2.49 -12.42 -12.50
CA PHE A 42 -3.33 -13.48 -13.04
C PHE A 42 -4.76 -12.98 -13.33
N LYS A 43 -5.38 -12.26 -12.39
CA LYS A 43 -6.72 -11.67 -12.59
C LYS A 43 -6.72 -10.65 -13.71
N TYR A 44 -5.70 -9.79 -13.78
CA TYR A 44 -5.56 -8.82 -14.86
C TYR A 44 -5.44 -9.51 -16.22
N GLN A 45 -4.63 -10.56 -16.35
CA GLN A 45 -4.47 -11.32 -17.57
C GLN A 45 -5.76 -12.04 -18.00
N ILE A 46 -6.59 -12.52 -17.06
CA ILE A 46 -7.89 -13.11 -17.40
C ILE A 46 -8.84 -12.06 -17.97
N PHE A 47 -8.89 -10.88 -17.35
CA PHE A 47 -9.94 -9.91 -17.65
C PHE A 47 -9.56 -8.88 -18.71
N ASN A 48 -8.26 -8.63 -18.92
CA ASN A 48 -7.81 -7.40 -19.55
C ASN A 48 -6.53 -7.52 -20.41
N LYS A 49 -6.10 -8.73 -20.77
CA LYS A 49 -4.83 -8.99 -21.50
C LYS A 49 -4.65 -8.18 -22.80
N TYR A 50 -5.73 -7.71 -23.42
CA TYR A 50 -5.68 -7.06 -24.73
C TYR A 50 -6.08 -5.57 -24.74
N GLU A 51 -6.61 -4.99 -23.65
CA GLU A 51 -7.06 -3.59 -23.69
C GLU A 51 -5.93 -2.58 -23.37
N ASN A 52 -4.83 -3.00 -22.72
CA ASN A 52 -3.73 -2.09 -22.42
C ASN A 52 -2.33 -2.75 -22.46
N PRO A 53 -1.52 -2.54 -23.51
CA PRO A 53 -0.19 -3.15 -23.65
C PRO A 53 0.85 -2.62 -22.63
N ILE A 54 0.56 -1.50 -21.96
CA ILE A 54 1.45 -0.91 -20.95
C ILE A 54 1.47 -1.75 -19.66
N ILE A 55 0.33 -2.37 -19.31
CA ILE A 55 0.23 -3.22 -18.12
C ILE A 55 0.56 -4.66 -18.53
N ASN A 56 1.86 -4.97 -18.55
CA ASN A 56 2.38 -6.31 -18.85
C ASN A 56 3.14 -6.87 -17.63
N HIS A 57 3.68 -8.08 -17.76
CA HIS A 57 4.44 -8.73 -16.69
C HIS A 57 5.53 -7.82 -16.09
N ASN A 58 6.29 -7.12 -16.92
CA ASN A 58 7.36 -6.23 -16.46
C ASN A 58 6.81 -5.07 -15.60
N PHE A 59 5.60 -4.58 -15.89
CA PHE A 59 4.95 -3.57 -15.05
C PHE A 59 4.65 -4.13 -13.65
N PHE A 60 4.09 -5.34 -13.56
CA PHE A 60 3.81 -6.00 -12.28
C PHE A 60 5.09 -6.28 -11.50
N THR A 61 6.09 -6.90 -12.14
CA THR A 61 7.38 -7.20 -11.51
C THR A 61 8.07 -5.93 -10.99
N LYS A 62 8.04 -4.85 -11.78
CA LYS A 62 8.65 -3.57 -11.37
C LYS A 62 7.91 -2.97 -10.18
N LEU A 63 6.58 -2.87 -10.25
CA LEU A 63 5.79 -2.28 -9.17
C LEU A 63 5.93 -3.08 -7.86
N GLN A 64 5.91 -4.41 -7.94
CA GLN A 64 6.16 -5.31 -6.81
C GLN A 64 7.57 -5.12 -6.24
N SER A 65 8.59 -5.07 -7.09
CA SER A 65 9.98 -4.84 -6.69
C SER A 65 10.12 -3.50 -5.98
N ASP A 66 9.55 -2.44 -6.54
CA ASP A 66 9.62 -1.10 -5.96
C ASP A 66 8.92 -1.06 -4.58
N ILE A 67 7.75 -1.68 -4.43
CA ILE A 67 7.07 -1.82 -3.12
C ILE A 67 7.96 -2.54 -2.10
N ASN A 68 8.54 -3.69 -2.46
CA ASN A 68 9.39 -4.47 -1.56
C ASN A 68 10.64 -3.69 -1.13
N VAL A 69 11.22 -2.89 -2.04
CA VAL A 69 12.36 -2.02 -1.72
C VAL A 69 11.97 -0.95 -0.70
N HIS A 70 10.80 -0.33 -0.82
CA HIS A 70 10.32 0.68 0.12
C HIS A 70 10.00 0.08 1.49
N ILE A 71 9.35 -1.09 1.52
CA ILE A 71 9.09 -1.83 2.77
C ILE A 71 10.41 -2.21 3.46
N CYS A 72 11.40 -2.67 2.69
CA CYS A 72 12.73 -2.98 3.21
C CYS A 72 13.38 -1.74 3.84
N ALA A 73 13.32 -0.58 3.18
CA ALA A 73 13.87 0.67 3.70
C ALA A 73 13.21 1.11 5.01
N ASP A 74 11.89 1.09 5.10
CA ASP A 74 11.20 1.60 6.30
C ASP A 74 11.22 0.64 7.49
N LEU A 75 11.18 -0.67 7.24
CA LEU A 75 11.15 -1.67 8.32
C LEU A 75 12.55 -2.16 8.70
N TYR A 76 13.40 -2.44 7.72
CA TYR A 76 14.63 -3.18 7.94
C TYR A 76 15.89 -2.32 7.80
N MET A 77 16.02 -1.59 6.69
CA MET A 77 17.18 -0.75 6.37
C MET A 77 16.94 0.72 6.78
N LYS A 78 16.94 0.99 8.09
CA LYS A 78 16.73 2.32 8.71
C LYS A 78 17.58 3.49 8.17
N LYS A 79 18.57 3.22 7.29
CA LYS A 79 19.48 4.20 6.68
C LYS A 79 19.01 4.69 5.31
N GLN A 80 18.20 3.93 4.58
CA GLN A 80 17.68 4.32 3.28
C GLN A 80 16.32 4.99 3.47
N LYS A 81 16.15 6.21 2.95
CA LYS A 81 14.89 6.94 3.02
C LYS A 81 14.46 7.32 1.63
N PHE A 82 13.25 6.93 1.26
CA PHE A 82 12.64 7.34 0.01
C PHE A 82 11.76 8.57 0.24
N PRO A 83 11.70 9.49 -0.73
CA PRO A 83 10.75 10.61 -0.70
C PRO A 83 9.30 10.11 -0.64
N THR A 84 8.45 10.79 0.14
CA THR A 84 7.03 10.41 0.31
C THR A 84 6.28 10.39 -1.03
N LYS A 85 6.65 11.21 -2.02
CA LYS A 85 6.04 11.16 -3.36
C LYS A 85 6.17 9.79 -4.02
N ASP A 86 7.26 9.05 -3.73
CA ASP A 86 7.49 7.76 -4.38
C ASP A 86 6.50 6.72 -3.86
N TYR A 87 6.16 6.75 -2.57
CA TYR A 87 5.07 5.94 -1.99
C TYR A 87 3.73 6.25 -2.64
N PHE A 88 3.41 7.53 -2.87
CA PHE A 88 2.19 7.89 -3.59
C PHE A 88 2.18 7.43 -5.05
N LYS A 89 3.33 7.40 -5.73
CA LYS A 89 3.41 6.81 -7.08
C LYS A 89 3.09 5.32 -7.05
N LEU A 90 3.61 4.58 -6.06
CA LEU A 90 3.29 3.16 -5.88
C LEU A 90 1.80 2.96 -5.62
N PHE A 91 1.20 3.78 -4.75
CA PHE A 91 -0.22 3.73 -4.46
C PHE A 91 -1.06 4.01 -5.72
N CYS A 92 -0.73 5.05 -6.51
CA CYS A 92 -1.38 5.32 -7.78
C CYS A 92 -1.25 4.15 -8.77
N GLY A 93 -0.10 3.46 -8.80
CA GLY A 93 0.12 2.27 -9.63
C GLY A 93 -0.84 1.13 -9.27
N LEU A 94 -1.00 0.83 -7.97
CA LEU A 94 -1.96 -0.17 -7.49
C LEU A 94 -3.40 0.22 -7.81
N GLN A 95 -3.77 1.46 -7.52
CA GLN A 95 -5.10 1.98 -7.80
C GLN A 95 -5.46 1.83 -9.28
N TYR A 96 -4.51 2.12 -10.17
CA TYR A 96 -4.70 1.99 -11.60
C TYR A 96 -5.00 0.54 -12.00
N ILE A 97 -4.25 -0.43 -11.46
CA ILE A 97 -4.52 -1.86 -11.72
C ILE A 97 -5.90 -2.26 -11.22
N PHE A 98 -6.24 -1.90 -9.98
CA PHE A 98 -7.54 -2.24 -9.38
C PHE A 98 -8.67 -1.70 -10.24
N ASN A 99 -8.63 -0.42 -10.60
CA ASN A 99 -9.64 0.20 -11.46
C ASN A 99 -9.84 -0.57 -12.77
N ARG A 100 -8.73 -0.99 -13.41
CA ARG A 100 -8.78 -1.75 -14.66
C ARG A 100 -9.44 -3.11 -14.49
N ILE A 101 -9.17 -3.80 -13.38
CA ILE A 101 -9.83 -5.08 -13.10
C ILE A 101 -11.32 -4.86 -12.82
N PHE A 102 -11.68 -3.87 -11.99
CA PHE A 102 -13.08 -3.52 -11.70
C PHE A 102 -13.89 -3.20 -12.96
N MET A 103 -13.38 -2.33 -13.82
CA MET A 103 -14.07 -1.94 -15.06
C MET A 103 -14.32 -3.13 -15.98
N CYS A 104 -13.36 -4.06 -16.09
CA CYS A 104 -13.56 -5.27 -16.87
C CYS A 104 -14.55 -6.23 -16.22
N LEU A 105 -14.56 -6.33 -14.90
CA LEU A 105 -15.55 -7.15 -14.19
C LEU A 105 -16.96 -6.62 -14.41
N ALA A 106 -17.17 -5.30 -14.27
CA ALA A 106 -18.46 -4.66 -14.53
C ALA A 106 -18.95 -4.90 -15.96
N LYS A 107 -18.06 -4.77 -16.95
CA LYS A 107 -18.36 -4.98 -18.37
C LYS A 107 -18.72 -6.44 -18.71
N ASN A 108 -17.99 -7.40 -18.15
CA ASN A 108 -18.06 -8.79 -18.60
C ASN A 108 -19.04 -9.67 -17.82
N TYR A 109 -19.41 -9.30 -16.59
CA TYR A 109 -20.16 -10.18 -15.69
C TYR A 109 -21.58 -9.71 -15.35
N GLN A 110 -22.08 -8.64 -15.97
CA GLN A 110 -23.43 -8.08 -15.70
C GLN A 110 -23.75 -8.07 -14.20
N LEU A 111 -22.89 -7.40 -13.44
CA LEU A 111 -22.97 -7.37 -11.98
C LEU A 111 -24.31 -6.80 -11.53
N ASP A 112 -24.86 -7.36 -10.45
CA ASP A 112 -26.00 -6.76 -9.80
C ASP A 112 -25.64 -5.36 -9.27
N GLU A 113 -26.67 -4.55 -9.02
CA GLU A 113 -26.52 -3.16 -8.60
C GLU A 113 -25.77 -3.03 -7.28
N ILE A 114 -25.96 -3.97 -6.33
CA ILE A 114 -25.31 -3.95 -5.01
C ILE A 114 -23.81 -4.22 -5.15
N THR A 115 -23.44 -5.22 -5.93
CA THR A 115 -22.05 -5.59 -6.20
C THR A 115 -21.33 -4.47 -6.95
N THR A 116 -22.01 -3.84 -7.91
CA THR A 116 -21.49 -2.69 -8.64
C THR A 116 -21.25 -1.50 -7.71
N GLN A 117 -22.24 -1.17 -6.86
CA GLN A 117 -22.13 -0.10 -5.88
C GLN A 117 -20.99 -0.36 -4.89
N THR A 118 -20.86 -1.60 -4.39
CA THR A 118 -19.76 -2.00 -3.48
C THR A 118 -18.39 -1.77 -4.11
N GLY A 119 -18.23 -2.11 -5.39
CA GLY A 119 -16.99 -1.84 -6.12
C GLY A 119 -16.70 -0.35 -6.31
N HIS A 120 -17.73 0.45 -6.60
CA HIS A 120 -17.62 1.91 -6.68
C HIS A 120 -17.24 2.55 -5.34
N ASP A 121 -17.93 2.18 -4.27
CA ASP A 121 -17.66 2.68 -2.92
C ASP A 121 -16.24 2.31 -2.49
N PHE A 122 -15.79 1.09 -2.77
CA PHE A 122 -14.41 0.68 -2.52
C PHE A 122 -13.39 1.58 -3.23
N PHE A 123 -13.60 1.83 -4.53
CA PHE A 123 -12.69 2.65 -5.32
C PHE A 123 -12.71 4.12 -4.87
N PHE A 124 -13.88 4.66 -4.56
CA PHE A 124 -14.05 6.00 -4.03
C PHE A 124 -13.36 6.19 -2.68
N ASN A 125 -13.55 5.25 -1.75
CA ASN A 125 -12.90 5.27 -0.44
C ASN A 125 -11.38 5.25 -0.56
N MET A 126 -10.83 4.46 -1.50
CA MET A 126 -9.40 4.44 -1.78
C MET A 126 -8.88 5.78 -2.34
N ILE A 127 -9.63 6.44 -3.21
CA ILE A 127 -9.29 7.80 -3.69
C ILE A 127 -9.27 8.79 -2.53
N GLN A 128 -10.32 8.76 -1.70
CA GLN A 128 -10.46 9.69 -0.58
C GLN A 128 -9.34 9.50 0.44
N GLU A 129 -9.04 8.27 0.84
CA GLU A 129 -7.92 7.98 1.76
C GLU A 129 -6.58 8.46 1.19
N MET A 130 -6.34 8.28 -0.11
CA MET A 130 -5.13 8.81 -0.75
C MET A 130 -5.10 10.35 -0.75
N TYR A 131 -6.23 11.01 -1.00
CA TYR A 131 -6.32 12.47 -0.99
C TYR A 131 -6.06 13.02 0.42
N ASP A 132 -6.67 12.42 1.43
CA ASP A 132 -6.48 12.78 2.83
C ASP A 132 -5.00 12.66 3.24
N LEU A 133 -4.34 11.55 2.86
CA LEU A 133 -2.90 11.36 3.07
C LEU A 133 -2.04 12.40 2.34
N LYS A 134 -2.41 12.80 1.12
CA LYS A 134 -1.71 13.86 0.35
C LYS A 134 -1.97 15.26 0.90
N SER A 135 -3.10 15.48 1.56
CA SER A 135 -3.39 16.75 2.22
C SER A 135 -2.58 16.95 3.51
N ASN A 136 -1.96 15.88 4.02
CA ASN A 136 -1.11 15.95 5.20
C ASN A 136 0.08 16.87 4.90
N PRO A 137 0.32 17.94 5.69
CA PRO A 137 1.42 18.87 5.43
C PRO A 137 2.80 18.20 5.43
N MET A 138 2.95 17.05 6.10
CA MET A 138 4.19 16.26 6.08
C MET A 138 4.47 15.64 4.70
N SER A 139 3.46 15.46 3.85
CA SER A 139 3.64 14.96 2.48
C SER A 139 4.27 16.01 1.54
N ALA A 140 4.11 17.30 1.86
CA ALA A 140 4.64 18.43 1.09
C ALA A 140 6.09 18.80 1.47
N LEU A 141 6.67 18.14 2.48
CA LEU A 141 7.95 18.49 3.08
C LEU A 141 9.19 18.23 2.20
N GLU A 142 9.05 17.87 0.92
CA GLU A 142 10.20 17.64 0.03
C GLU A 142 11.07 18.89 -0.26
N THR A 143 10.82 20.05 0.35
CA THR A 143 11.39 21.35 -0.08
C THR A 143 12.15 22.18 0.96
N CYS A 144 12.19 21.80 2.25
CA CYS A 144 12.86 22.64 3.26
C CYS A 144 14.16 22.01 3.78
N SER A 145 15.26 22.73 3.59
CA SER A 145 16.66 22.33 3.80
C SER A 145 17.09 22.06 5.27
N VAL A 146 16.16 21.98 6.23
CA VAL A 146 16.49 21.71 7.64
C VAL A 146 15.44 20.79 8.27
N PHE A 147 15.70 19.47 8.25
CA PHE A 147 14.85 18.51 8.95
C PHE A 147 15.40 18.24 10.36
N THR A 148 14.55 18.42 11.37
CA THR A 148 14.85 17.90 12.72
C THR A 148 14.68 16.37 12.73
N ASN A 149 15.31 15.69 13.68
CA ASN A 149 15.09 14.25 13.90
C ASN A 149 13.61 13.89 14.10
N LYS A 150 12.82 14.83 14.67
CA LYS A 150 11.37 14.68 14.82
C LYS A 150 10.68 14.66 13.46
N THR A 151 10.97 15.64 12.60
CA THR A 151 10.38 15.74 11.25
C THR A 151 10.70 14.51 10.40
N ILE A 152 11.93 14.01 10.50
CA ILE A 152 12.35 12.76 9.88
C ILE A 152 11.51 11.56 10.36
N SER A 153 11.23 11.50 11.66
CA SER A 153 10.41 10.43 12.24
C SER A 153 8.96 10.54 11.78
N ASP A 154 8.41 11.75 11.71
CA ASP A 154 7.04 11.99 11.26
C ASP A 154 6.86 11.59 9.79
N VAL A 155 7.84 11.89 8.93
CA VAL A 155 7.86 11.43 7.52
C VAL A 155 7.95 9.92 7.41
N ALA A 156 8.80 9.27 8.21
CA ALA A 156 8.89 7.80 8.23
C ALA A 156 7.58 7.13 8.67
N VAL A 157 6.89 7.73 9.67
CA VAL A 157 5.56 7.28 10.09
C VAL A 157 4.55 7.43 8.96
N LEU A 158 4.54 8.58 8.27
CA LEU A 158 3.64 8.79 7.13
C LEU A 158 3.88 7.78 5.99
N ASN A 159 5.13 7.50 5.64
CA ASN A 159 5.48 6.52 4.62
C ASN A 159 4.97 5.11 4.97
N LEU A 160 5.16 4.69 6.23
CA LEU A 160 4.61 3.43 6.74
C LEU A 160 3.07 3.43 6.74
N THR A 161 2.44 4.55 7.06
CA THR A 161 0.98 4.70 6.98
C THR A 161 0.50 4.49 5.55
N ILE A 162 1.17 5.07 4.55
CA ILE A 162 0.81 4.88 3.13
C ILE A 162 0.91 3.39 2.75
N ILE A 163 1.99 2.70 3.13
CA ILE A 163 2.14 1.25 2.88
C ILE A 163 0.99 0.47 3.53
N ASN A 164 0.67 0.75 4.79
CA ASN A 164 -0.41 0.03 5.49
C ASN A 164 -1.78 0.27 4.85
N VAL A 165 -2.04 1.47 4.34
CA VAL A 165 -3.27 1.79 3.59
C VAL A 165 -3.31 1.03 2.26
N MET A 166 -2.18 0.97 1.53
CA MET A 166 -2.08 0.13 0.33
C MET A 166 -2.37 -1.34 0.63
N GLU A 167 -1.85 -1.89 1.74
CA GLU A 167 -2.13 -3.26 2.17
C GLU A 167 -3.60 -3.48 2.55
N LYS A 168 -4.23 -2.51 3.23
CA LYS A 168 -5.66 -2.56 3.55
C LYS A 168 -6.50 -2.64 2.27
N HIS A 169 -6.24 -1.77 1.29
CA HIS A 169 -6.96 -1.80 0.02
C HIS A 169 -6.70 -3.07 -0.78
N LEU A 170 -5.48 -3.61 -0.70
CA LEU A 170 -5.16 -4.90 -1.29
C LEU A 170 -6.04 -6.03 -0.73
N LEU A 171 -6.21 -6.09 0.60
CA LEU A 171 -7.04 -7.10 1.25
C LEU A 171 -8.51 -6.94 0.86
N MET A 172 -9.04 -5.72 0.94
CA MET A 172 -10.41 -5.40 0.51
C MET A 172 -10.65 -5.75 -0.96
N PHE A 173 -9.67 -5.53 -1.83
CA PHE A 173 -9.75 -5.93 -3.23
C PHE A 173 -9.87 -7.44 -3.40
N PHE A 174 -9.10 -8.23 -2.64
CA PHE A 174 -9.23 -9.68 -2.66
C PHE A 174 -10.54 -10.18 -2.05
N GLU A 175 -11.05 -9.53 -1.02
CA GLU A 175 -12.38 -9.83 -0.48
C GLU A 175 -13.46 -9.58 -1.54
N PHE A 176 -13.40 -8.46 -2.25
CA PHE A 176 -14.29 -8.19 -3.38
C PHE A 176 -14.17 -9.25 -4.49
N LEU A 177 -12.95 -9.66 -4.85
CA LEU A 177 -12.78 -10.72 -5.85
C LEU A 177 -13.36 -12.08 -5.39
N LYS A 178 -13.36 -12.36 -4.08
CA LYS A 178 -13.98 -13.57 -3.53
C LYS A 178 -15.50 -13.51 -3.57
N THR A 179 -16.11 -12.36 -3.25
CA THR A 179 -17.58 -12.22 -3.37
C THR A 179 -18.00 -12.45 -4.82
N MET A 180 -17.25 -11.90 -5.77
CA MET A 180 -17.44 -12.09 -7.21
C MET A 180 -17.37 -13.55 -7.67
N GLU A 181 -16.45 -14.35 -7.13
CA GLU A 181 -16.36 -15.78 -7.47
C GLU A 181 -17.56 -16.57 -6.96
N ALA A 182 -18.18 -16.15 -5.86
CA ALA A 182 -19.39 -16.80 -5.34
C ALA A 182 -20.62 -16.57 -6.23
N HIS A 183 -20.70 -15.44 -6.95
CA HIS A 183 -21.78 -15.12 -7.88
C HIS A 183 -21.72 -15.86 -9.23
N LYS A 184 -20.63 -16.60 -9.51
CA LYS A 184 -20.51 -17.42 -10.73
C LYS A 184 -21.12 -18.82 -10.62
N LYS A 185 -21.78 -19.15 -9.52
CA LYS A 185 -22.53 -20.40 -9.31
C LYS A 185 -24.02 -20.14 -9.39
#